data_AF-A0A5S6QNT9-F1
#
_entry.id   AF-A0A5S6QNT9-F1
#
_cell.length_a   1.000
_cell.length_b   1.000
_cell.length_c   1.000
_cell.angle_alpha   90.00
_cell.angle_beta   90.00
_cell.angle_gamma   90.00
#
_symmetry.space_group_name_H-M   'P 1'
#
loop_
_entity.id
_entity.type
_entity.pdbx_description
1 polymer ?
#
loop_
_entity_poly.entity_id
_entity_poly.type
_entity_poly.pdbx_seq_one_letter_code
_entity_poly.pdbx_strand_id
1 'polypeptide(L)'
;MLIAKTGCAHTVGEELLIPVKIPLSNNTVQRRIDEMANNVEDALCSSLRTTQFSLQIGESCLSGNEALLLAYVRFIKDVNLVQELLFANELKRKFRLRI
;
A
#
# COMPACT_ATOMS: atom_id res chain seq x y z
N MET A 1 24.48 18.22 -14.98
CA MET A 1 25.91 18.42 -15.31
C MET A 1 26.58 19.00 -14.07
N LEU A 2 27.37 18.21 -13.34
CA LEU A 2 28.18 18.72 -12.22
C LEU A 2 29.64 18.41 -12.52
N ILE A 3 30.47 19.44 -12.51
CA ILE A 3 31.90 19.39 -12.86
C ILE A 3 32.68 19.06 -11.58
N ALA A 4 33.40 17.94 -11.56
CA ALA A 4 34.29 17.56 -10.47
C ALA A 4 35.66 18.25 -10.63
N LYS A 5 36.12 18.96 -9.59
CA LYS A 5 37.49 19.47 -9.51
C LYS A 5 38.42 18.38 -8.96
N THR A 6 39.54 18.18 -9.65
CA THR A 6 40.63 17.25 -9.34
C THR A 6 41.49 17.74 -8.16
N GLY A 7 41.95 16.80 -7.31
CA GLY A 7 42.84 17.08 -6.17
C GLY A 7 43.20 15.86 -5.31
N CYS A 8 44.11 15.03 -5.81
CA CYS A 8 45.04 14.04 -5.21
C CYS A 8 44.82 13.30 -3.85
N ALA A 9 44.80 11.95 -4.00
CA ALA A 9 45.31 10.79 -3.23
C ALA A 9 45.68 10.86 -1.72
N HIS A 10 45.00 10.00 -0.91
CA HIS A 10 45.43 9.08 0.18
C HIS A 10 44.17 8.83 1.05
N THR A 11 43.55 7.65 1.19
CA THR A 11 44.03 6.37 1.73
C THR A 11 43.04 5.28 1.27
N VAL A 12 43.52 4.13 0.83
CA VAL A 12 42.68 2.98 0.46
C VAL A 12 42.19 2.33 1.76
N GLY A 13 40.99 2.69 2.20
CA GLY A 13 40.36 2.08 3.37
C GLY A 13 39.38 3.04 4.03
N GLU A 14 38.10 2.69 3.98
CA GLU A 14 36.99 3.32 4.71
C GLU A 14 36.42 4.64 4.14
N GLU A 15 36.21 4.73 2.82
CA GLU A 15 35.31 5.75 2.28
C GLU A 15 33.85 5.30 2.41
N LEU A 16 33.32 5.52 3.62
CA LEU A 16 31.93 5.81 3.91
C LEU A 16 30.90 4.95 3.17
N LEU A 17 30.72 3.74 3.66
CA LEU A 17 29.51 2.93 3.51
C LEU A 17 28.33 3.57 4.28
N ILE A 18 28.16 4.89 4.18
CA ILE A 18 26.95 5.57 4.64
C ILE A 18 25.84 5.03 3.72
N PRO A 19 24.84 4.30 4.23
CA PRO A 19 23.64 4.11 3.44
C PRO A 19 23.17 5.52 3.14
N VAL A 20 23.15 5.92 1.87
CA VAL A 20 22.56 7.19 1.45
C VAL A 20 21.11 7.13 1.89
N LYS A 21 20.84 7.56 3.12
CA LYS A 21 19.50 7.76 3.65
C LYS A 21 19.01 8.99 2.93
N ILE A 22 18.47 8.78 1.73
CA ILE A 22 17.73 9.80 1.01
C ILE A 22 16.56 10.15 1.93
N PRO A 23 16.53 11.33 2.56
CA PRO A 23 15.41 11.68 3.41
C PRO A 23 14.19 11.83 2.51
N LEU A 24 13.29 10.86 2.57
CA LEU A 24 12.01 10.95 1.87
C LEU A 24 11.06 11.75 2.75
N SER A 25 10.52 12.83 2.21
CA SER A 25 9.46 13.57 2.90
C SER A 25 8.20 12.71 2.97
N ASN A 26 7.38 12.92 3.99
CA ASN A 26 6.08 12.24 4.11
C ASN A 26 5.23 12.42 2.84
N ASN A 27 5.31 13.59 2.20
CA ASN A 27 4.60 13.86 0.94
C ASN A 27 5.09 12.97 -0.21
N THR A 28 6.40 12.73 -0.30
CA THR A 28 6.99 11.85 -1.31
C THR A 28 6.58 10.39 -1.07
N VAL A 29 6.55 9.96 0.20
CA VAL A 29 6.11 8.61 0.56
C VAL A 29 4.62 8.43 0.25
N GLN A 30 3.77 9.36 0.70
CA GLN A 30 2.33 9.32 0.43
C GLN A 30 2.04 9.29 -1.07
N ARG A 31 2.66 10.18 -1.85
CA ARG A 31 2.43 10.21 -3.31
C ARG A 31 2.78 8.89 -3.98
N ARG A 32 3.88 8.25 -3.57
CA ARG A 32 4.27 6.93 -4.11
C ARG A 32 3.30 5.84 -3.70
N ILE A 33 2.77 5.89 -2.47
CA ILE A 33 1.74 4.95 -2.02
C ILE A 33 0.48 5.13 -2.85
N ASP A 34 0.03 6.36 -3.07
CA ASP A 34 -1.18 6.66 -3.86
C ASP A 34 -1.02 6.24 -5.32
N GLU A 35 0.12 6.55 -5.94
CA GLU A 35 0.45 6.13 -7.32
C GLU A 35 0.43 4.60 -7.46
N MET A 36 1.02 3.88 -6.50
CA MET A 36 1.03 2.42 -6.50
C MET A 36 -0.38 1.83 -6.25
N ALA A 37 -1.14 2.42 -5.34
CA ALA A 37 -2.51 2.01 -5.04
C ALA A 37 -3.41 2.16 -6.28
N ASN A 38 -3.34 3.31 -6.96
CA ASN A 38 -4.09 3.57 -8.19
C ASN A 38 -3.75 2.54 -9.28
N ASN A 39 -2.46 2.25 -9.48
CA ASN A 39 -2.05 1.26 -10.48
C ASN A 39 -2.57 -0.16 -10.17
N VAL A 40 -2.56 -0.56 -8.90
CA VAL A 40 -3.13 -1.85 -8.47
C VAL A 40 -4.64 -1.87 -8.65
N GLU A 41 -5.33 -0.78 -8.28
CA GLU A 41 -6.77 -0.63 -8.45
C GLU A 41 -7.18 -0.71 -9.92
N ASP A 42 -6.47 -0.02 -10.81
CA ASP A 42 -6.73 -0.04 -12.26
C ASP A 42 -6.58 -1.45 -12.85
N ALA A 43 -5.53 -2.18 -12.44
CA ALA A 43 -5.30 -3.56 -12.87
C ALA A 43 -6.39 -4.52 -12.36
N LEU A 44 -6.82 -4.35 -11.09
CA LEU A 44 -7.90 -5.13 -10.50
C LEU A 44 -9.23 -4.84 -11.19
N CYS A 45 -9.60 -3.56 -11.33
CA CYS A 45 -10.82 -3.14 -12.01
C CYS A 45 -10.87 -3.63 -13.46
N SER A 46 -9.75 -3.61 -14.17
CA SER A 46 -9.65 -4.16 -15.53
C SER A 46 -9.98 -5.65 -15.58
N SER A 47 -9.55 -6.41 -14.58
CA SER A 47 -9.88 -7.83 -14.45
C SER A 47 -11.36 -8.03 -14.09
N LEU A 48 -11.85 -7.31 -13.08
CA LEU A 48 -13.23 -7.46 -12.58
C LEU A 48 -14.30 -7.08 -13.60
N ARG A 49 -14.00 -6.19 -14.56
CA ARG A 49 -14.92 -5.84 -15.65
C ARG A 49 -15.26 -7.00 -16.57
N THR A 50 -14.39 -8.00 -16.68
CA THR A 50 -14.55 -9.11 -17.64
C THR A 50 -14.77 -10.46 -16.95
N THR A 51 -14.62 -10.53 -15.62
CA THR A 51 -14.75 -11.77 -14.86
C THR A 51 -15.95 -11.74 -13.93
N GLN A 52 -16.63 -12.88 -13.76
CA GLN A 52 -17.53 -13.05 -12.63
C GLN A 52 -16.73 -13.08 -11.32
N PHE A 53 -17.26 -12.42 -10.31
CA PHE A 53 -16.65 -12.33 -9.00
C PHE A 53 -17.69 -12.45 -7.89
N SER A 54 -17.22 -12.78 -6.69
CA SER A 54 -17.99 -12.73 -5.46
C SER A 54 -17.34 -11.75 -4.50
N LEU A 55 -18.16 -11.13 -3.64
CA LEU A 55 -17.69 -10.24 -2.59
C LEU A 55 -17.81 -10.94 -1.25
N GLN A 56 -16.75 -10.92 -0.46
CA GLN A 56 -16.76 -11.34 0.93
C GLN A 56 -16.60 -10.11 1.81
N ILE A 57 -17.55 -9.91 2.71
CA ILE A 57 -17.53 -8.83 3.70
C ILE A 57 -17.25 -9.43 5.07
N GLY A 58 -16.35 -8.81 5.83
CA GLY A 58 -16.00 -9.22 7.19
C GLY A 58 -15.79 -8.04 8.12
N GLU A 59 -15.80 -8.29 9.43
CA GLU A 59 -15.41 -7.34 10.46
C GLU A 59 -14.09 -7.79 11.09
N SER A 60 -13.16 -6.85 11.28
CA SER A 60 -11.93 -7.06 12.04
C SER A 60 -11.85 -6.06 13.18
N CYS A 61 -11.46 -6.50 14.37
CA CYS A 61 -11.27 -5.63 15.53
C CYS A 61 -9.80 -5.21 15.64
N LEU A 62 -9.54 -3.90 15.75
CA LEU A 62 -8.24 -3.36 16.10
C LEU A 62 -8.11 -3.24 17.63
N SER A 63 -6.87 -3.16 18.12
CA SER A 63 -6.58 -2.89 19.54
C SER A 63 -7.04 -1.47 19.89
N GLY A 64 -8.25 -1.34 20.44
CA GLY A 64 -8.86 -0.03 20.73
C GLY A 64 -10.39 0.02 20.65
N ASN A 65 -11.07 -1.13 20.54
CA ASN A 65 -12.52 -1.22 20.26
C ASN A 65 -12.95 -0.62 18.91
N GLU A 66 -12.00 -0.27 18.04
CA GLU A 66 -12.25 0.11 16.66
C GLU A 66 -12.52 -1.15 15.83
N ALA A 67 -13.55 -1.10 14.99
CA ALA A 67 -13.87 -2.17 14.06
C ALA A 67 -13.61 -1.69 12.65
N LEU A 68 -13.04 -2.55 11.82
CA LEU A 68 -12.88 -2.35 10.38
C LEU A 68 -13.88 -3.23 9.65
N LEU A 69 -14.63 -2.63 8.74
CA LEU A 69 -15.33 -3.33 7.67
C LEU A 69 -14.33 -3.64 6.56
N LEU A 70 -14.09 -4.92 6.34
CA LEU A 70 -13.23 -5.42 5.27
C LEU A 70 -14.11 -5.95 4.13
N ALA A 71 -13.77 -5.60 2.90
CA ALA A 71 -14.38 -6.19 1.72
C ALA A 71 -13.31 -6.80 0.83
N TYR A 72 -13.42 -8.09 0.55
CA TYR A 72 -12.57 -8.83 -0.35
C TYR A 72 -13.33 -9.21 -1.61
N VAL A 73 -12.68 -9.10 -2.76
CA VAL A 73 -13.21 -9.61 -4.02
C VAL A 73 -12.53 -10.93 -4.36
N ARG A 74 -13.32 -11.92 -4.79
CA ARG A 74 -12.86 -13.25 -5.18
C ARG A 74 -13.30 -13.56 -6.60
N PHE A 75 -12.35 -13.90 -7.46
CA PHE A 75 -12.60 -14.19 -8.88
C PHE A 75 -11.61 -15.22 -9.41
N ILE A 76 -11.93 -15.84 -10.54
CA ILE A 76 -11.02 -16.78 -11.22
C ILE A 76 -10.17 -15.99 -12.22
N LYS A 77 -8.85 -16.10 -12.11
CA LYS A 77 -7.88 -15.55 -13.06
C LYS A 77 -6.90 -16.64 -13.46
N ASP A 78 -6.78 -16.92 -14.75
CA ASP A 78 -5.88 -17.96 -15.27
C ASP A 78 -6.05 -19.31 -14.55
N VAL A 79 -7.31 -19.72 -14.32
CA VAL A 79 -7.71 -20.95 -13.60
C VAL A 79 -7.47 -20.91 -12.07
N ASN A 80 -6.83 -19.86 -11.54
CA ASN A 80 -6.59 -19.70 -10.12
C ASN A 80 -7.66 -18.85 -9.44
N LEU A 81 -8.09 -19.25 -8.24
CA LEU A 81 -8.90 -18.41 -7.37
C LEU A 81 -8.01 -17.30 -6.80
N VAL A 82 -8.31 -16.06 -7.19
CA VAL A 82 -7.65 -14.85 -6.68
C VAL A 82 -8.56 -14.20 -5.64
N GLN A 83 -7.95 -13.71 -4.56
CA GLN A 83 -8.63 -12.91 -3.54
C GLN A 83 -7.84 -11.63 -3.30
N GLU A 84 -8.49 -10.47 -3.49
CA GLU A 84 -7.89 -9.15 -3.28
C GLU A 84 -8.72 -8.33 -2.28
N LEU A 85 -8.06 -7.50 -1.48
CA LEU A 85 -8.73 -6.55 -0.59
C LEU A 85 -9.21 -5.35 -1.42
N LEU A 86 -10.51 -5.09 -1.39
CA LEU A 86 -11.12 -3.96 -2.11
C LEU A 86 -11.12 -2.70 -1.24
N PHE A 87 -11.54 -2.81 0.02
CA PHE A 87 -11.43 -1.71 0.98
C PHE A 87 -11.38 -2.22 2.42
N ALA A 88 -10.82 -1.38 3.29
CA ALA A 88 -10.88 -1.50 4.73
C ALA A 88 -11.31 -0.14 5.31
N ASN A 89 -12.52 -0.07 5.86
CA ASN A 89 -13.08 1.17 6.38
C ASN A 89 -13.45 1.03 7.85
N GLU A 90 -13.24 2.08 8.63
CA GLU A 90 -13.68 2.13 10.02
C GLU A 90 -15.22 2.05 10.13
N LEU A 91 -15.69 1.09 10.94
CA LEU A 91 -17.07 0.99 11.35
C LEU A 91 -17.32 1.93 12.52
N LYS A 92 -17.96 3.06 12.23
CA LYS A 92 -18.46 3.96 13.25
C LYS A 92 -19.61 3.29 14.00
N ARG A 93 -19.33 2.69 15.16
CA ARG A 93 -20.38 2.18 16.06
C ARG A 93 -21.18 3.37 16.60
N LYS A 94 -22.38 3.58 16.05
CA LYS A 94 -23.40 4.38 16.75
C LYS A 94 -23.95 3.51 17.88
N PHE A 95 -23.44 3.71 19.09
CA PHE A 95 -24.10 3.20 20.29
C PHE A 95 -25.47 3.88 20.38
N ARG A 96 -26.53 3.23 19.88
CA ARG A 96 -27.90 3.59 20.23
C ARG A 96 -28.24 2.78 21.48
N LEU A 97 -27.80 3.26 22.64
CA LEU A 97 -28.40 2.86 23.91
C LEU A 97 -29.87 3.29 23.86
N ARG A 98 -30.78 2.35 23.61
CA ARG A 98 -32.16 2.48 24.08
C ARG A 98 -32.17 1.83 25.45
N ILE A 99 -32.08 2.68 26.47
CA ILE A 99 -32.57 2.36 27.80
C ILE A 99 -34.09 2.48 27.75
#